data_AF-A0A931DVW8-F1
#
_entry.id   AF-A0A931DVW8-F1
#
_cell.length_a   1.000
_cell.length_b   1.000
_cell.length_c   1.000
_cell.angle_alpha   90.00
_cell.angle_beta   90.00
_cell.angle_gamma   90.00
#
_symmetry.space_group_name_H-M   'P 1'
#
loop_
_entity.id
_entity.type
_entity.pdbx_description
1 polymer ?
#
loop_
_entity_poly.entity_id
_entity_poly.type
_entity_poly.pdbx_seq_one_letter_code
_entity_poly.pdbx_strand_id
1 'polypeptide(L)'
;MKITVLSGGVGGARFLRGLRHHLRETLPDGDGGTTAEITAVVNTGDDMWLSSLRITPDLDSIMYTLAGANDEVRGWGRIGETERVSAELNAYGVGWPWFTLGDLDLGTHIARSHFLRSGLALSEATARITARWNLGVTLLPVTDDEVETQVVTDDGTMHFQEWWTRRRASVTARRFEQRNVHTARPAPGVLEAISGADAILFAPSNPVVSIGTILGIPGVRATLVGASAPIVGVSPIISGAVVRGMADACLSAIGVQTSAEAVALHYGGRRSGGLLDAWLVDESDADAVAALAPAGITSFAAPLWMRDLETSARLAADALSLARR
;
A
#
# COMPACT_ATOMS: atom_id res chain seq x y z
N MET A 1 -7.60 21.14 0.53
CA MET A 1 -7.93 19.91 1.29
C MET A 1 -6.71 19.01 1.24
N LYS A 2 -6.25 18.50 2.38
CA LYS A 2 -5.07 17.62 2.51
C LYS A 2 -5.53 16.21 2.83
N ILE A 3 -5.17 15.23 2.01
CA ILE A 3 -5.59 13.85 2.16
C ILE A 3 -4.35 12.97 2.27
N THR A 4 -4.28 12.21 3.36
CA THR A 4 -3.21 11.23 3.58
C THR A 4 -3.75 9.83 3.40
N VAL A 5 -3.13 9.04 2.54
CA VAL A 5 -3.54 7.67 2.23
C VAL A 5 -2.45 6.70 2.65
N LEU A 6 -2.75 5.76 3.54
CA LEU A 6 -1.87 4.63 3.82
C LEU A 6 -2.11 3.58 2.75
N SER A 7 -1.04 3.18 2.06
CA SER A 7 -1.16 2.43 0.80
C SER A 7 -0.05 1.42 0.59
N GLY A 8 -0.39 0.29 -0.01
CA GLY A 8 0.54 -0.71 -0.51
C GLY A 8 -0.08 -1.60 -1.59
N GLY A 9 0.76 -2.17 -2.43
CA GLY A 9 0.40 -3.04 -3.54
C GLY A 9 -0.53 -2.41 -4.59
N VAL A 10 -1.02 -3.29 -5.46
CA VAL A 10 -1.87 -2.92 -6.62
C VAL A 10 -3.23 -2.34 -6.18
N GLY A 11 -3.81 -2.84 -5.09
CA GLY A 11 -5.07 -2.32 -4.54
C GLY A 11 -4.95 -0.85 -4.13
N GLY A 12 -3.87 -0.52 -3.41
CA GLY A 12 -3.55 0.85 -3.02
C GLY A 12 -3.30 1.77 -4.21
N ALA A 13 -2.58 1.29 -5.23
CA ALA A 13 -2.32 2.03 -6.47
C ALA A 13 -3.61 2.37 -7.24
N ARG A 14 -4.55 1.41 -7.36
CA ARG A 14 -5.85 1.62 -8.01
C ARG A 14 -6.72 2.61 -7.24
N PHE A 15 -6.75 2.48 -5.91
CA PHE A 15 -7.49 3.40 -5.05
C PHE A 15 -6.97 4.84 -5.18
N LEU A 16 -5.64 5.04 -5.14
CA LEU A 16 -5.02 6.35 -5.36
C LEU A 16 -5.33 6.92 -6.75
N ARG A 17 -5.34 6.08 -7.79
CA ARG A 17 -5.70 6.50 -9.15
C ARG A 17 -7.15 7.00 -9.21
N GLY A 18 -8.07 6.28 -8.57
CA GLY A 18 -9.48 6.66 -8.45
C GLY A 18 -9.67 7.96 -7.65
N LEU A 19 -9.02 8.06 -6.49
CA LEU A 19 -9.04 9.25 -5.63
C LEU A 19 -8.59 10.50 -6.38
N ARG A 20 -7.43 10.42 -7.05
CA ARG A 20 -6.91 11.54 -7.87
C ARG A 20 -7.88 11.91 -8.98
N HIS A 21 -8.48 10.94 -9.65
CA HIS A 21 -9.45 11.19 -10.72
C HIS A 21 -10.69 11.91 -10.19
N HIS A 22 -11.29 11.41 -9.11
CA HIS A 22 -12.44 12.03 -8.46
C HIS A 22 -12.16 13.49 -8.04
N LEU A 23 -10.98 13.75 -7.47
CA LEU A 23 -10.60 15.09 -7.01
C LEU A 23 -10.30 16.05 -8.16
N ARG A 24 -9.79 15.56 -9.30
CA ARG A 24 -9.66 16.38 -10.52
C ARG A 24 -11.01 16.85 -11.05
N GLU A 25 -12.04 16.03 -10.90
CA GLU A 25 -13.40 16.38 -11.35
C GLU A 25 -14.13 17.29 -10.37
N THR A 26 -13.98 17.03 -9.06
CA THR A 26 -14.75 17.73 -8.01
C THR A 26 -14.05 18.96 -7.44
N LEU A 27 -12.72 19.01 -7.50
CA LEU A 27 -11.88 20.10 -7.02
C LEU A 27 -10.80 20.46 -8.06
N PRO A 28 -11.17 20.78 -9.31
CA PRO A 28 -10.21 21.07 -10.38
C PRO A 28 -9.33 22.29 -10.06
N ASP A 29 -8.06 22.26 -10.46
CA ASP A 29 -7.14 23.41 -10.38
C ASP A 29 -7.14 24.29 -11.64
N GLY A 30 -7.81 23.86 -12.71
CA GLY A 30 -7.83 24.56 -14.00
C GLY A 30 -6.77 24.09 -15.01
N ASP A 31 -5.79 23.30 -14.58
CA ASP A 31 -4.66 22.82 -15.39
C ASP A 31 -4.64 21.28 -15.53
N GLY A 32 -5.81 20.65 -15.38
CA GLY A 32 -5.99 19.20 -15.46
C GLY A 32 -5.57 18.43 -14.21
N GLY A 33 -5.28 19.14 -13.12
CA GLY A 33 -5.02 18.60 -11.79
C GLY A 33 -6.15 18.90 -10.80
N THR A 34 -5.80 19.01 -9.52
CA THR A 34 -6.74 19.25 -8.43
C THR A 34 -6.13 20.20 -7.40
N THR A 35 -6.98 21.02 -6.78
CA THR A 35 -6.59 21.88 -5.65
C THR A 35 -6.42 21.10 -4.34
N ALA A 36 -6.74 19.80 -4.32
CA ALA A 36 -6.46 18.92 -3.19
C ALA A 36 -5.00 18.44 -3.19
N GLU A 37 -4.38 18.40 -2.01
CA GLU A 37 -3.07 17.81 -1.80
C GLU A 37 -3.25 16.34 -1.40
N ILE A 38 -2.72 15.41 -2.18
CA ILE A 38 -2.79 13.97 -1.89
C ILE A 38 -1.39 13.48 -1.54
N THR A 39 -1.23 12.92 -0.34
CA THR A 39 0.02 12.27 0.09
C THR A 39 -0.24 10.80 0.35
N ALA A 40 0.54 9.92 -0.28
CA ALA A 40 0.53 8.49 0.01
C ALA A 40 1.70 8.14 0.94
N VAL A 41 1.40 7.57 2.10
CA VAL A 41 2.38 6.91 2.97
C VAL A 41 2.44 5.45 2.55
N VAL A 42 3.55 5.07 1.96
CA VAL A 42 3.70 3.81 1.20
C VAL A 42 4.46 2.77 2.01
N ASN A 43 3.95 1.56 2.00
CA ASN A 43 4.61 0.39 2.58
C ASN A 43 6.01 0.17 1.97
N THR A 44 6.99 -0.10 2.83
CA THR A 44 8.37 -0.47 2.46
C THR A 44 8.73 -1.91 2.85
N GLY A 45 7.75 -2.66 3.38
CA GLY A 45 7.90 -4.05 3.82
C GLY A 45 8.30 -5.04 2.73
N ASP A 46 7.99 -4.72 1.48
CA ASP A 46 8.27 -5.56 0.33
C ASP A 46 9.60 -5.20 -0.34
N ASP A 47 10.25 -4.15 0.15
CA ASP A 47 11.51 -3.67 -0.41
C ASP A 47 12.64 -4.65 -0.12
N MET A 48 13.58 -4.76 -1.05
CA MET A 48 14.71 -5.68 -0.92
C MET A 48 15.92 -5.23 -1.74
N TRP A 49 17.09 -5.75 -1.37
CA TRP A 49 18.25 -5.78 -2.25
C TRP A 49 18.30 -7.09 -3.04
N LEU A 50 18.21 -7.00 -4.37
CA LEU A 50 18.37 -8.13 -5.28
C LEU A 50 19.38 -7.77 -6.36
N SER A 51 20.39 -8.61 -6.58
CA SER A 51 21.45 -8.36 -7.56
C SER A 51 22.13 -6.99 -7.40
N SER A 52 22.32 -6.55 -6.15
CA SER A 52 22.85 -5.22 -5.77
C SER A 52 21.97 -4.02 -6.19
N LEU A 53 20.70 -4.26 -6.51
CA LEU A 53 19.71 -3.24 -6.82
C LEU A 53 18.67 -3.16 -5.71
N ARG A 54 18.35 -1.93 -5.27
CA ARG A 54 17.25 -1.67 -4.35
C ARG A 54 15.94 -1.66 -5.13
N ILE A 55 15.09 -2.60 -4.80
CA ILE A 55 13.75 -2.77 -5.37
C ILE A 55 12.74 -2.34 -4.33
N THR A 56 11.75 -1.55 -4.74
CA THR A 56 10.71 -1.04 -3.84
C THR A 56 9.32 -1.25 -4.45
N PRO A 57 8.77 -2.48 -4.39
CA PRO A 57 7.65 -2.89 -5.24
C PRO A 57 6.40 -2.02 -5.10
N ASP A 58 6.07 -1.59 -3.89
CA ASP A 58 4.87 -0.80 -3.63
C ASP A 58 5.00 0.64 -4.11
N LEU A 59 6.16 1.28 -3.86
CA LEU A 59 6.48 2.60 -4.42
C LEU A 59 6.44 2.57 -5.95
N ASP A 60 7.07 1.57 -6.57
CA ASP A 60 7.16 1.43 -8.02
C ASP A 60 5.78 1.14 -8.63
N SER A 61 5.00 0.24 -8.04
CA SER A 61 3.63 -0.07 -8.50
C SER A 61 2.71 1.15 -8.45
N ILE A 62 2.76 1.93 -7.36
CA ILE A 62 1.96 3.16 -7.23
C ILE A 62 2.44 4.21 -8.23
N MET A 63 3.75 4.45 -8.32
CA MET A 63 4.31 5.40 -9.29
C MET A 63 3.91 5.06 -10.72
N TYR A 64 4.12 3.82 -11.18
CA TYR A 64 3.80 3.42 -12.55
C TYR A 64 2.30 3.49 -12.82
N THR A 65 1.46 3.11 -11.86
CA THR A 65 0.00 3.21 -12.00
C THR A 65 -0.48 4.65 -12.13
N LEU A 66 0.04 5.55 -11.29
CA LEU A 66 -0.30 6.97 -11.35
C LEU A 66 0.25 7.65 -12.61
N ALA A 67 1.41 7.22 -13.10
CA ALA A 67 2.02 7.69 -14.34
C ALA A 67 1.32 7.15 -15.62
N GLY A 68 0.42 6.16 -15.50
CA GLY A 68 -0.17 5.47 -16.65
C GLY A 68 0.83 4.62 -17.42
N ALA A 69 1.89 4.18 -16.76
CA ALA A 69 2.99 3.40 -17.34
C ALA A 69 2.96 1.92 -16.96
N ASN A 70 2.08 1.51 -16.04
CA ASN A 70 1.98 0.13 -15.54
C ASN A 70 1.40 -0.82 -16.60
N ASP A 71 1.93 -2.04 -16.68
CA ASP A 71 1.35 -3.10 -17.52
C ASP A 71 0.21 -3.81 -16.77
N GLU A 72 -1.04 -3.46 -17.08
CA GLU A 72 -2.22 -4.07 -16.47
C GLU A 72 -2.47 -5.52 -16.93
N VAL A 73 -1.93 -5.92 -18.08
CA VAL A 73 -2.10 -7.28 -18.63
C VAL A 73 -1.16 -8.24 -17.93
N ARG A 74 0.13 -7.87 -17.85
CA ARG A 74 1.14 -8.62 -17.10
C ARG A 74 0.88 -8.54 -15.59
N GLY A 75 0.30 -7.44 -15.13
CA GLY A 75 -0.05 -7.20 -13.73
C GLY A 75 1.08 -6.64 -12.87
N TRP A 76 2.28 -6.46 -13.44
CA TRP A 76 3.46 -5.88 -12.81
C TRP A 76 4.37 -5.25 -13.89
N GLY A 77 5.31 -4.40 -13.47
CA GLY A 77 6.24 -3.73 -14.37
C GLY A 77 5.55 -2.70 -15.28
N ARG A 78 6.22 -2.34 -16.38
CA ARG A 78 5.81 -1.26 -17.27
C ARG A 78 5.32 -1.76 -18.63
N ILE A 79 4.55 -0.92 -19.33
CA ILE A 79 4.22 -1.17 -20.74
C ILE A 79 5.50 -1.05 -21.58
N GLY A 80 5.73 -2.01 -22.48
CA GLY A 80 6.88 -2.00 -23.38
C GLY A 80 8.16 -2.61 -22.79
N GLU A 81 8.04 -3.36 -21.69
CA GLU A 81 9.16 -4.09 -21.08
C GLU A 81 9.75 -5.15 -22.02
N THR A 82 11.08 -5.28 -21.95
CA THR A 82 11.80 -6.45 -22.43
C THR A 82 12.58 -7.07 -21.28
N GLU A 83 13.09 -8.29 -21.43
CA GLU A 83 13.68 -9.06 -20.31
C GLU A 83 15.11 -9.50 -20.65
N ARG A 84 15.82 -8.71 -21.48
CA ARG A 84 17.13 -9.11 -22.01
C ARG A 84 18.19 -9.10 -20.92
N VAL A 85 18.19 -8.08 -20.06
CA VAL A 85 19.15 -7.99 -18.96
C VAL A 85 18.87 -9.07 -17.92
N SER A 86 17.60 -9.33 -17.62
CA SER A 86 17.20 -10.43 -16.73
C SER A 86 17.67 -11.79 -17.25
N ALA A 87 17.54 -12.04 -18.56
CA ALA A 87 18.02 -13.28 -19.18
C ALA A 87 19.54 -13.48 -19.01
N GLU A 88 20.33 -12.43 -19.21
CA GLU A 88 21.79 -12.46 -18.97
C GLU A 88 22.13 -12.69 -17.49
N LEU A 89 21.49 -11.96 -16.57
CA LEU A 89 21.70 -12.14 -15.13
C LEU A 89 21.43 -13.58 -14.69
N ASN A 90 20.34 -14.17 -15.19
CA ASN A 90 20.01 -15.58 -14.96
C ASN A 90 21.08 -16.53 -15.52
N ALA A 91 21.62 -16.26 -16.72
CA ALA A 91 22.70 -17.06 -17.31
C ALA A 91 23.99 -17.01 -16.48
N TYR A 92 24.26 -15.89 -15.78
CA TYR A 92 25.37 -15.77 -14.83
C TYR A 92 25.07 -16.34 -13.42
N GLY A 93 23.85 -16.81 -13.17
CA GLY A 93 23.43 -17.30 -11.85
C GLY A 93 23.27 -16.18 -10.79
N VAL A 94 22.97 -14.96 -11.22
CA VAL A 94 22.81 -13.78 -10.36
C VAL A 94 21.33 -13.44 -10.20
N GLY A 95 20.90 -13.22 -8.95
CA GLY A 95 19.54 -12.85 -8.62
C GLY A 95 18.63 -14.06 -8.40
N TRP A 96 17.33 -13.86 -8.56
CA TRP A 96 16.31 -14.89 -8.37
C TRP A 96 15.70 -15.26 -9.72
N PRO A 97 15.88 -16.50 -10.22
CA PRO A 97 15.44 -16.87 -11.56
C PRO A 97 13.91 -16.88 -11.75
N TRP A 98 13.17 -16.83 -10.65
CA TRP A 98 11.70 -16.74 -10.63
C TRP A 98 11.19 -15.30 -10.45
N PHE A 99 12.08 -14.34 -10.23
CA PHE A 99 11.74 -12.93 -10.05
C PHE A 99 12.32 -12.10 -11.19
N THR A 100 11.59 -12.05 -12.30
CA THR A 100 12.03 -11.36 -13.51
C THR A 100 11.88 -9.85 -13.36
N LEU A 101 12.95 -9.12 -13.62
CA LEU A 101 12.95 -7.65 -13.69
C LEU A 101 13.01 -7.21 -15.15
N GLY A 102 12.06 -6.37 -15.57
CA GLY A 102 12.05 -5.82 -16.92
C GLY A 102 13.16 -4.78 -17.12
N ASP A 103 13.60 -4.58 -18.37
CA ASP A 103 14.68 -3.67 -18.73
C ASP A 103 14.34 -2.20 -18.41
N LEU A 104 13.08 -1.77 -18.54
CA LEU A 104 12.63 -0.42 -18.17
C LEU A 104 12.48 -0.26 -16.64
N ASP A 105 12.09 -1.32 -15.94
CA ASP A 105 12.01 -1.36 -14.47
C ASP A 105 13.40 -1.33 -13.83
N LEU A 106 14.35 -2.07 -14.41
CA LEU A 106 15.76 -2.03 -14.05
C LEU A 106 16.33 -0.62 -14.14
N GLY A 107 15.89 0.20 -15.10
CA GLY A 107 16.25 1.62 -15.16
C GLY A 107 15.92 2.37 -13.87
N THR A 108 14.73 2.14 -13.30
CA THR A 108 14.30 2.71 -12.01
C THR A 108 15.16 2.19 -10.87
N HIS A 109 15.39 0.87 -10.81
CA HIS A 109 16.17 0.26 -9.73
C HIS A 109 17.65 0.68 -9.75
N ILE A 110 18.24 0.82 -10.93
CA ILE A 110 19.60 1.35 -11.12
C ILE A 110 19.67 2.80 -10.60
N ALA A 111 18.74 3.66 -11.01
CA ALA A 111 18.69 5.06 -10.56
C ALA A 111 18.55 5.17 -9.03
N ARG A 112 17.59 4.42 -8.45
CA ARG A 112 17.40 4.36 -6.99
C ARG A 112 18.67 3.93 -6.27
N SER A 113 19.25 2.82 -6.71
CA SER A 113 20.45 2.26 -6.08
C SER A 113 21.64 3.20 -6.21
N HIS A 114 21.76 3.93 -7.32
CA HIS A 114 22.76 4.97 -7.50
C HIS A 114 22.57 6.11 -6.49
N PHE A 115 21.35 6.62 -6.31
CA PHE A 115 21.08 7.68 -5.34
C PHE A 115 21.37 7.23 -3.90
N LEU A 116 20.90 6.05 -3.50
CA LEU A 116 21.16 5.52 -2.16
C LEU A 116 22.66 5.35 -1.90
N ARG A 117 23.40 4.78 -2.86
CA ARG A 117 24.87 4.65 -2.76
C ARG A 117 25.61 5.99 -2.79
N SER A 118 24.97 7.04 -3.31
CA SER A 118 25.51 8.40 -3.28
C SER A 118 25.16 9.16 -2.00
N GLY A 119 24.53 8.50 -1.02
CA GLY A 119 24.22 9.04 0.30
C GLY A 119 22.84 9.66 0.45
N LEU A 120 21.96 9.56 -0.56
CA LEU A 120 20.57 9.99 -0.42
C LEU A 120 19.76 8.97 0.37
N ALA A 121 18.76 9.46 1.11
CA ALA A 121 17.74 8.64 1.73
C ALA A 121 16.72 8.11 0.68
N LEU A 122 15.92 7.11 1.06
CA LEU A 122 14.92 6.51 0.15
C LEU A 122 13.84 7.52 -0.25
N SER A 123 13.40 8.36 0.67
CA SER A 123 12.45 9.45 0.45
C SER A 123 12.96 10.46 -0.58
N GLU A 124 14.22 10.87 -0.49
CA GLU A 124 14.86 11.76 -1.44
C GLU A 124 15.02 11.10 -2.82
N ALA A 125 15.44 9.84 -2.86
CA ALA A 125 15.54 9.07 -4.10
C ALA A 125 14.16 8.91 -4.77
N THR A 126 13.12 8.63 -3.97
CA THR A 126 11.73 8.53 -4.43
C THR A 126 11.26 9.85 -5.02
N ALA A 127 11.49 10.97 -4.34
CA ALA A 127 11.14 12.29 -4.85
C ALA A 127 11.83 12.60 -6.20
N ARG A 128 13.12 12.29 -6.34
CA ARG A 128 13.85 12.48 -7.60
C ARG A 128 13.35 11.61 -8.74
N ILE A 129 13.07 10.33 -8.47
CA ILE A 129 12.58 9.39 -9.49
C ILE A 129 11.17 9.78 -9.93
N THR A 130 10.30 10.09 -8.98
CA THR A 130 8.90 10.44 -9.25
C THR A 130 8.75 11.79 -9.95
N ALA A 131 9.69 12.73 -9.78
CA ALA A 131 9.70 14.02 -10.48
C ALA A 131 9.73 13.91 -12.01
N ARG A 132 10.08 12.73 -12.57
CA ARG A 132 9.94 12.44 -14.00
C ARG A 132 8.48 12.48 -14.48
N TRP A 133 7.52 12.28 -13.59
CA TRP A 133 6.11 12.05 -13.91
C TRP A 133 5.21 13.09 -13.24
N ASN A 134 4.11 13.46 -13.90
CA ASN A 134 3.06 14.27 -13.28
C ASN A 134 2.09 13.37 -12.49
N LEU A 135 2.53 12.88 -11.33
CA LEU A 135 1.73 11.95 -10.53
C LEU A 135 0.51 12.62 -9.89
N GLY A 136 0.55 13.92 -9.58
CA GLY A 136 -0.52 14.59 -8.82
C GLY A 136 -0.75 13.99 -7.41
N VAL A 137 0.22 13.23 -6.90
CA VAL A 137 0.24 12.61 -5.57
C VAL A 137 1.70 12.62 -5.10
N THR A 138 1.92 13.04 -3.87
CA THR A 138 3.24 12.93 -3.20
C THR A 138 3.39 11.50 -2.66
N LEU A 139 4.45 10.79 -3.07
CA LEU A 139 4.75 9.45 -2.56
C LEU A 139 5.84 9.53 -1.50
N LEU A 140 5.50 9.13 -0.27
CA LEU A 140 6.44 9.03 0.85
C LEU A 140 6.61 7.55 1.20
N PRO A 141 7.82 6.98 1.16
CA PRO A 141 8.07 5.73 1.88
C PRO A 141 7.73 5.95 3.36
N VAL A 142 7.13 4.97 4.03
CA VAL A 142 6.83 5.11 5.47
C VAL A 142 8.10 5.31 6.31
N THR A 143 9.23 4.76 5.86
CA THR A 143 10.54 4.86 6.52
C THR A 143 11.65 4.91 5.48
N ASP A 144 12.75 5.60 5.80
CA ASP A 144 14.00 5.53 5.03
C ASP A 144 14.88 4.35 5.42
N ASP A 145 14.56 3.68 6.54
CA ASP A 145 15.29 2.53 7.05
C ASP A 145 14.85 1.23 6.34
N GLU A 146 15.74 0.24 6.31
CA GLU A 146 15.44 -1.06 5.71
C GLU A 146 14.62 -1.94 6.67
N VAL A 147 13.31 -2.02 6.39
CA VAL A 147 12.33 -2.77 7.18
C VAL A 147 11.66 -3.83 6.30
N GLU A 148 12.37 -4.94 6.06
CA GLU A 148 11.90 -6.00 5.16
C GLU A 148 10.98 -6.99 5.91
N THR A 149 9.82 -7.29 5.33
CA THR A 149 8.88 -8.29 5.84
C THR A 149 9.39 -9.69 5.55
N GLN A 150 9.60 -10.46 6.60
CA GLN A 150 9.95 -11.87 6.54
C GLN A 150 8.76 -12.73 6.94
N VAL A 151 8.65 -13.89 6.30
CA VAL A 151 7.65 -14.91 6.61
C VAL A 151 8.35 -16.04 7.32
N VAL A 152 7.91 -16.34 8.54
CA VAL A 152 8.40 -17.50 9.30
C VAL A 152 7.47 -18.66 9.04
N THR A 153 8.02 -19.76 8.54
CA THR A 153 7.30 -21.02 8.30
C THR A 153 8.03 -22.18 8.99
N ASP A 154 7.43 -23.37 8.94
CA ASP A 154 8.09 -24.59 9.44
C ASP A 154 9.31 -24.99 8.59
N ASP A 155 9.38 -24.52 7.34
CA ASP A 155 10.48 -24.77 6.40
C ASP A 155 11.63 -23.76 6.54
N GLY A 156 11.49 -22.78 7.43
CA GLY A 156 12.45 -21.71 7.67
C GLY A 156 11.87 -20.31 7.46
N THR A 157 12.75 -19.31 7.50
CA THR A 157 12.40 -17.89 7.30
C THR A 157 12.80 -17.45 5.89
N MET A 158 11.90 -16.75 5.20
CA MET A 158 12.16 -16.22 3.85
C MET A 158 11.57 -14.82 3.68
N HIS A 159 12.08 -14.06 2.70
CA HIS A 159 11.52 -12.75 2.35
C HIS A 159 10.08 -12.89 1.84
N PHE A 160 9.22 -11.90 2.12
CA PHE A 160 7.82 -11.92 1.70
C PHE A 160 7.63 -12.17 0.21
N GLN A 161 8.44 -11.54 -0.65
CA GLN A 161 8.35 -11.75 -2.10
C GLN A 161 8.66 -13.19 -2.52
N GLU A 162 9.56 -13.91 -1.83
CA GLU A 162 9.77 -15.34 -2.11
C GLU A 162 8.55 -16.18 -1.70
N TRP A 163 8.01 -15.94 -0.51
CA TRP A 163 6.82 -16.64 -0.04
C TRP A 163 5.59 -16.37 -0.94
N TRP A 164 5.43 -15.11 -1.36
CA TRP A 164 4.27 -14.66 -2.12
C TRP A 164 4.34 -15.04 -3.60
N THR A 165 5.44 -14.75 -4.29
CA THR A 165 5.51 -14.92 -5.75
C THR A 165 5.97 -16.32 -6.15
N ARG A 166 7.03 -16.84 -5.51
CA ARG A 166 7.60 -18.16 -5.81
C ARG A 166 6.78 -19.27 -5.17
N ARG A 167 6.51 -19.17 -3.87
CA ARG A 167 5.80 -20.22 -3.12
C ARG A 167 4.28 -20.07 -3.21
N ARG A 168 3.75 -18.95 -3.71
CA ARG A 168 2.30 -18.70 -3.82
C ARG A 168 1.55 -19.02 -2.53
N ALA A 169 2.10 -18.58 -1.39
CA ALA A 169 1.57 -18.83 -0.06
C ALA A 169 1.25 -20.31 0.27
N SER A 170 1.79 -21.27 -0.50
CA SER A 170 1.52 -22.70 -0.33
C SER A 170 2.13 -23.30 0.94
N VAL A 171 3.13 -22.61 1.51
CA VAL A 171 3.71 -22.97 2.81
C VAL A 171 3.05 -22.10 3.87
N THR A 172 2.51 -22.73 4.91
CA THR A 172 1.79 -22.03 5.99
C THR A 172 2.69 -21.04 6.71
N ALA A 173 2.30 -19.76 6.70
CA ALA A 173 2.93 -18.73 7.51
C ALA A 173 2.55 -18.91 9.00
N ARG A 174 3.55 -18.93 9.88
CA ARG A 174 3.38 -18.95 11.34
C ARG A 174 3.30 -17.55 11.93
N ARG A 175 4.07 -16.62 11.37
CA ARG A 175 4.03 -15.19 11.67
C ARG A 175 4.76 -14.40 10.58
N PHE A 176 4.55 -13.10 10.58
CA PHE A 176 5.34 -12.14 9.83
C PHE A 176 6.24 -11.35 10.77
N GLU A 177 7.47 -11.08 10.35
CA GLU A 177 8.43 -10.29 11.10
C GLU A 177 8.97 -9.15 10.23
N GLN A 178 8.76 -7.91 10.65
CA GLN A 178 9.41 -6.76 10.04
C GLN A 178 10.81 -6.61 10.64
N ARG A 179 11.84 -6.97 9.88
CA ARG A 179 13.23 -6.85 10.36
C ARG A 179 13.56 -5.39 10.64
N ASN A 180 14.31 -5.15 11.72
CA ASN A 180 14.77 -3.81 12.14
C ASN A 180 13.66 -2.79 12.48
N VAL A 181 12.39 -3.18 12.50
CA VAL A 181 11.26 -2.26 12.71
C VAL A 181 11.37 -1.46 14.02
N HIS A 182 11.89 -2.06 15.09
CA HIS A 182 12.01 -1.42 16.40
C HIS A 182 13.00 -0.24 16.43
N THR A 183 13.95 -0.20 15.51
CA THR A 183 14.94 0.87 15.38
C THR A 183 14.63 1.82 14.23
N ALA A 184 13.63 1.49 13.41
CA ALA A 184 13.24 2.28 12.26
C ALA A 184 12.58 3.60 12.70
N ARG A 185 12.69 4.60 11.83
CA ARG A 185 12.08 5.92 12.01
C ARG A 185 11.18 6.27 10.82
N PRO A 186 10.07 6.97 11.05
CA PRO A 186 9.26 7.49 9.96
C PRO A 186 10.12 8.38 9.04
N ALA A 187 9.95 8.25 7.73
CA ALA A 187 10.65 9.10 6.78
C ALA A 187 10.20 10.56 6.93
N PRO A 188 11.04 11.54 6.53
CA PRO A 188 10.67 12.95 6.57
C PRO A 188 9.33 13.22 5.87
N GLY A 189 8.43 13.95 6.54
CA GLY A 189 7.11 14.30 6.01
C GLY A 189 5.99 13.30 6.33
N VAL A 190 6.30 12.08 6.78
CA VAL A 190 5.28 11.04 7.05
C VAL A 190 4.38 11.44 8.21
N LEU A 191 4.96 11.86 9.34
CA LEU A 191 4.18 12.23 10.51
C LEU A 191 3.44 13.55 10.28
N GLU A 192 4.07 14.49 9.60
CA GLU A 192 3.49 15.78 9.22
C GLU A 192 2.29 15.60 8.28
N ALA A 193 2.38 14.69 7.31
CA ALA A 193 1.28 14.36 6.42
C ALA A 193 0.10 13.76 7.20
N ILE A 194 0.35 12.89 8.18
CA ILE A 194 -0.70 12.31 9.02
C ILE A 194 -1.35 13.39 9.91
N SER A 195 -0.54 14.16 10.64
CA SER A 195 -1.06 15.18 11.57
C SER A 195 -1.73 16.36 10.88
N GLY A 196 -1.28 16.72 9.68
CA GLY A 196 -1.79 17.86 8.91
C GLY A 196 -2.90 17.51 7.91
N ALA A 197 -3.37 16.27 7.89
CA ALA A 197 -4.46 15.86 7.00
C ALA A 197 -5.81 16.45 7.43
N ASP A 198 -6.69 16.66 6.45
CA ASP A 198 -8.13 16.88 6.65
C ASP A 198 -8.90 15.54 6.64
N ALA A 199 -8.34 14.51 5.99
CA ALA A 199 -8.86 13.14 5.98
C ALA A 199 -7.72 12.13 5.84
N ILE A 200 -7.80 11.03 6.58
CA ILE A 200 -6.85 9.92 6.51
C ILE A 200 -7.57 8.69 5.99
N LEU A 201 -7.07 8.10 4.91
CA LEU A 201 -7.68 6.94 4.25
C LEU A 201 -6.77 5.72 4.36
N PHE A 202 -7.30 4.58 4.80
CA PHE A 202 -6.62 3.30 4.65
C PHE A 202 -7.12 2.66 3.35
N ALA A 203 -6.24 2.57 2.37
CA ALA A 203 -6.57 1.92 1.10
C ALA A 203 -6.94 0.44 1.32
N PRO A 204 -7.70 -0.21 0.40
CA PRO A 204 -8.03 -1.63 0.47
C PRO A 204 -6.81 -2.51 0.11
N SER A 205 -5.72 -2.33 0.84
CA SER A 205 -4.46 -3.07 0.77
C SER A 205 -4.47 -4.22 1.78
N ASN A 206 -3.46 -5.10 1.72
CA ASN A 206 -3.35 -6.19 2.69
C ASN A 206 -3.20 -5.63 4.12
N PRO A 207 -4.05 -6.01 5.08
CA PRO A 207 -4.04 -5.44 6.41
C PRO A 207 -2.83 -5.83 7.25
N VAL A 208 -2.17 -6.95 6.93
CA VAL A 208 -1.04 -7.49 7.68
C VAL A 208 0.29 -6.99 7.13
N VAL A 209 0.52 -7.18 5.83
CA VAL A 209 1.85 -6.96 5.22
C VAL A 209 1.97 -5.66 4.43
N SER A 210 0.88 -4.94 4.20
CA SER A 210 0.91 -3.58 3.62
C SER A 210 0.61 -2.53 4.70
N ILE A 211 -0.66 -2.42 5.13
CA ILE A 211 -1.05 -1.42 6.14
C ILE A 211 -0.42 -1.75 7.49
N GLY A 212 -0.44 -3.03 7.91
CA GLY A 212 0.17 -3.47 9.16
C GLY A 212 1.65 -3.11 9.26
N THR A 213 2.41 -3.22 8.16
CA THR A 213 3.82 -2.82 8.11
C THR A 213 3.98 -1.31 8.32
N ILE A 214 3.16 -0.48 7.68
CA ILE A 214 3.15 0.98 7.88
C ILE A 214 2.86 1.31 9.35
N LEU A 215 1.86 0.66 9.94
CA LEU A 215 1.47 0.85 11.33
C LEU A 215 2.54 0.38 12.33
N GLY A 216 3.38 -0.57 11.93
CA GLY A 216 4.48 -1.10 12.73
C GLY A 216 5.66 -0.13 12.90
N ILE A 217 5.82 0.85 12.00
CA ILE A 217 6.90 1.84 12.12
C ILE A 217 6.70 2.71 13.38
N PRO A 218 7.70 2.78 14.29
CA PRO A 218 7.59 3.54 15.52
C PRO A 218 7.15 4.99 15.29
N GLY A 219 6.15 5.45 16.03
CA GLY A 219 5.58 6.80 15.93
C GLY A 219 4.41 6.94 14.96
N VAL A 220 4.27 6.09 13.93
CA VAL A 220 3.16 6.18 12.97
C VAL A 220 1.82 5.93 13.65
N ARG A 221 1.67 4.81 14.38
CA ARG A 221 0.43 4.49 15.12
C ARG A 221 0.06 5.58 16.13
N ALA A 222 1.04 6.08 16.90
CA ALA A 222 0.79 7.13 17.90
C ALA A 222 0.29 8.43 17.24
N THR A 223 0.87 8.79 16.09
CA THR A 223 0.47 9.97 15.33
C THR A 223 -0.93 9.82 14.74
N LEU A 224 -1.27 8.64 14.22
CA LEU A 224 -2.64 8.33 13.76
C LEU A 224 -3.66 8.46 14.90
N VAL A 225 -3.36 7.90 16.08
CA VAL A 225 -4.25 8.01 17.26
C VAL A 225 -4.44 9.47 17.67
N GLY A 226 -3.41 10.31 17.57
CA GLY A 226 -3.46 11.74 17.92
C GLY A 226 -3.98 12.69 16.85
N ALA A 227 -4.18 12.26 15.60
CA ALA A 227 -4.58 13.13 14.49
C ALA A 227 -5.96 13.77 14.69
N SER A 228 -6.21 14.99 14.24
CA SER A 228 -7.57 15.55 14.28
C SER A 228 -8.46 15.03 13.15
N ALA A 229 -7.85 14.59 12.04
CA ALA A 229 -8.57 14.06 10.90
C ALA A 229 -9.29 12.75 11.20
N PRO A 230 -10.47 12.53 10.61
CA PRO A 230 -11.13 11.23 10.63
C PRO A 230 -10.34 10.21 9.83
N ILE A 231 -10.26 8.99 10.37
CA ILE A 231 -9.60 7.84 9.75
C ILE A 231 -10.67 6.90 9.18
N VAL A 232 -10.73 6.83 7.85
CA VAL A 232 -11.67 5.98 7.11
C VAL A 232 -10.91 4.85 6.43
N GLY A 233 -11.26 3.61 6.75
CA GLY A 233 -10.70 2.47 6.04
C GLY A 233 -11.67 1.87 5.02
N VAL A 234 -11.11 1.21 4.02
CA VAL A 234 -11.86 0.46 3.01
C VAL A 234 -11.51 -1.01 3.13
N SER A 235 -12.53 -1.88 3.22
CA SER A 235 -12.32 -3.32 3.32
C SER A 235 -11.58 -3.87 2.10
N PRO A 236 -10.50 -4.66 2.30
CA PRO A 236 -9.88 -5.45 1.24
C PRO A 236 -10.59 -6.79 1.01
N ILE A 237 -11.62 -7.11 1.80
CA ILE A 237 -12.40 -8.35 1.75
C ILE A 237 -13.78 -8.06 1.14
N ILE A 238 -14.20 -8.91 0.22
CA ILE A 238 -15.53 -8.91 -0.40
C ILE A 238 -16.09 -10.33 -0.33
N SER A 239 -17.27 -10.50 0.28
CA SER A 239 -17.98 -11.79 0.39
C SER A 239 -17.11 -12.90 1.01
N GLY A 240 -16.37 -12.56 2.07
CA GLY A 240 -15.46 -13.48 2.77
C GLY A 240 -14.19 -13.89 2.00
N ALA A 241 -13.92 -13.25 0.86
CA ALA A 241 -12.74 -13.51 0.03
C ALA A 241 -11.92 -12.24 -0.21
N VAL A 242 -10.61 -12.41 -0.40
CA VAL A 242 -9.72 -11.32 -0.78
C VAL A 242 -9.90 -11.02 -2.27
N VAL A 243 -9.98 -9.74 -2.64
CA VAL A 243 -10.22 -9.34 -4.04
C VAL A 243 -9.11 -9.82 -4.98
N ARG A 244 -7.85 -9.77 -4.50
CA ARG A 244 -6.66 -10.27 -5.21
C ARG A 244 -5.61 -10.77 -4.23
N GLY A 245 -4.88 -11.80 -4.66
CA GLY A 245 -3.78 -12.35 -3.91
C GLY A 245 -4.23 -13.38 -2.87
N MET A 246 -3.41 -13.52 -1.83
CA MET A 246 -3.51 -14.56 -0.79
C MET A 246 -3.50 -13.90 0.61
N ALA A 247 -4.20 -12.77 0.75
CA ALA A 247 -4.23 -12.03 2.01
C ALA A 247 -4.97 -12.82 3.13
N ASP A 248 -5.79 -13.81 2.77
CA ASP A 248 -6.37 -14.80 3.66
C ASP A 248 -5.30 -15.63 4.39
N ALA A 249 -4.24 -16.03 3.69
CA ALA A 249 -3.10 -16.71 4.29
C ALA A 249 -2.34 -15.79 5.27
N CYS A 250 -2.30 -14.48 4.99
CA CYS A 250 -1.69 -13.50 5.88
C CYS A 250 -2.53 -13.30 7.15
N LEU A 251 -3.85 -13.15 7.01
CA LEU A 251 -4.79 -12.99 8.12
C LEU A 251 -4.82 -14.23 9.02
N SER A 252 -4.85 -15.42 8.42
CA SER A 252 -4.85 -16.69 9.15
C SER A 252 -3.59 -16.84 10.02
N ALA A 253 -2.44 -16.39 9.55
CA ALA A 253 -1.18 -16.47 10.31
C ALA A 253 -1.18 -15.62 11.59
N ILE A 254 -2.03 -14.58 11.66
CA ILE A 254 -2.19 -13.73 12.85
C ILE A 254 -3.49 -14.01 13.61
N GLY A 255 -4.21 -15.09 13.24
CA GLY A 255 -5.45 -15.48 13.90
C GLY A 255 -6.66 -14.58 13.62
N VAL A 256 -6.62 -13.80 12.53
CA VAL A 256 -7.74 -12.94 12.11
C VAL A 256 -8.52 -13.66 11.02
N GLN A 257 -9.86 -13.67 11.13
CA GLN A 257 -10.72 -14.27 10.11
C GLN A 257 -10.72 -13.44 8.83
N THR A 258 -10.90 -14.10 7.68
CA THR A 258 -11.05 -13.43 6.38
C THR A 258 -12.47 -12.88 6.21
N SER A 259 -12.79 -11.79 6.93
CA SER A 259 -14.06 -11.06 6.78
C SER A 259 -13.84 -9.55 6.91
N ALA A 260 -14.73 -8.77 6.30
CA ALA A 260 -14.69 -7.30 6.40
C ALA A 260 -14.81 -6.82 7.86
N GLU A 261 -15.64 -7.52 8.66
CA GLU A 261 -15.79 -7.28 10.10
C GLU A 261 -14.50 -7.55 10.87
N ALA A 262 -13.90 -8.73 10.70
CA ALA A 262 -12.72 -9.13 11.47
C ALA A 262 -11.51 -8.23 11.20
N VAL A 263 -11.36 -7.75 9.95
CA VAL A 263 -10.31 -6.78 9.59
C VAL A 263 -10.56 -5.42 10.26
N ALA A 264 -11.80 -4.93 10.29
CA ALA A 264 -12.14 -3.69 10.98
C ALA A 264 -11.88 -3.79 12.49
N LEU A 265 -12.26 -4.92 13.11
CA LEU A 265 -11.99 -5.18 14.53
C LEU A 265 -10.49 -5.32 14.82
N HIS A 266 -9.71 -5.87 13.89
CA HIS A 266 -8.25 -5.94 14.00
C HIS A 266 -7.61 -4.54 14.06
N TYR A 267 -8.06 -3.60 13.24
CA TYR A 267 -7.62 -2.19 13.36
C TYR A 267 -8.21 -1.51 14.60
N GLY A 268 -9.45 -1.87 14.95
CA GLY A 268 -10.20 -1.40 16.11
C GLY A 268 -10.78 0.00 15.94
N GLY A 269 -11.86 0.28 16.66
CA GLY A 269 -12.45 1.61 16.74
C GLY A 269 -11.57 2.56 17.53
N ARG A 270 -11.36 3.77 17.01
CA ARG A 270 -10.42 4.75 17.57
C ARG A 270 -10.78 5.19 18.99
N ARG A 271 -12.08 5.32 19.27
CA ARG A 271 -12.61 5.61 20.61
C ARG A 271 -12.33 4.49 21.63
N SER A 272 -12.00 3.29 21.15
CA SER A 272 -11.72 2.09 21.94
C SER A 272 -10.23 1.73 21.94
N GLY A 273 -9.34 2.66 21.57
CA GLY A 273 -7.88 2.44 21.50
C GLY A 273 -7.38 1.85 20.17
N GLY A 274 -8.28 1.68 19.20
CA GLY A 274 -7.96 1.31 17.82
C GLY A 274 -7.58 2.50 16.95
N LEU A 275 -7.89 2.42 15.65
CA LEU A 275 -7.51 3.42 14.65
C LEU A 275 -8.68 3.96 13.82
N LEU A 276 -9.73 3.18 13.60
CA LEU A 276 -10.79 3.53 12.66
C LEU A 276 -11.84 4.42 13.32
N ASP A 277 -12.17 5.51 12.64
CA ASP A 277 -13.40 6.26 12.90
C ASP A 277 -14.54 5.69 12.03
N ALA A 278 -14.21 5.30 10.80
CA ALA A 278 -15.18 4.72 9.88
C ALA A 278 -14.63 3.63 8.97
N TRP A 279 -15.52 2.79 8.43
CA TRP A 279 -15.18 1.61 7.62
C TRP A 279 -16.17 1.37 6.48
N LEU A 280 -15.65 1.25 5.25
CA LEU A 280 -16.44 0.82 4.11
C LEU A 280 -16.35 -0.70 3.92
N VAL A 281 -17.51 -1.34 3.78
CA VAL A 281 -17.65 -2.76 3.45
C VAL A 281 -18.36 -2.90 2.11
N ASP A 282 -18.21 -4.06 1.46
CA ASP A 282 -18.95 -4.32 0.23
C ASP A 282 -20.43 -4.55 0.50
N GLU A 283 -21.28 -4.29 -0.50
CA GLU A 283 -22.73 -4.55 -0.40
C GLU A 283 -23.03 -6.02 -0.08
N SER A 284 -22.17 -6.94 -0.52
CA SER A 284 -22.28 -8.36 -0.17
C SER A 284 -21.94 -8.67 1.30
N ASP A 285 -21.27 -7.76 2.01
CA ASP A 285 -20.89 -7.88 3.42
C ASP A 285 -21.69 -6.89 4.31
N ALA A 286 -22.87 -6.44 3.87
CA ALA A 286 -23.66 -5.42 4.57
C ALA A 286 -24.02 -5.79 6.02
N ASP A 287 -24.11 -7.07 6.35
CA ASP A 287 -24.35 -7.55 7.72
C ASP A 287 -23.25 -7.12 8.70
N ALA A 288 -22.01 -6.90 8.22
CA ALA A 288 -20.89 -6.40 9.02
C ALA A 288 -21.16 -4.98 9.57
N VAL A 289 -22.00 -4.17 8.92
CA VAL A 289 -22.31 -2.80 9.37
C VAL A 289 -22.93 -2.81 10.77
N ALA A 290 -23.90 -3.70 11.00
CA ALA A 290 -24.55 -3.82 12.30
C ALA A 290 -23.59 -4.41 13.35
N ALA A 291 -22.77 -5.37 12.95
CA ALA A 291 -21.81 -6.04 13.84
C ALA A 291 -20.69 -5.11 14.33
N LEU A 292 -20.32 -4.08 13.55
CA LEU A 292 -19.26 -3.12 13.90
C LEU A 292 -19.74 -1.95 14.77
N ALA A 293 -21.06 -1.73 14.89
CA ALA A 293 -21.60 -0.63 15.67
C ALA A 293 -21.19 -0.67 17.17
N PRO A 294 -21.18 -1.82 17.87
CA PRO A 294 -20.70 -1.91 19.24
C PRO A 294 -19.21 -1.59 19.41
N ALA A 295 -18.39 -1.76 18.36
CA ALA A 295 -16.98 -1.41 18.36
C ALA A 295 -16.74 0.10 18.20
N GLY A 296 -17.80 0.88 18.00
CA GLY A 296 -17.73 2.33 17.80
C GLY A 296 -17.17 2.72 16.42
N ILE A 297 -17.24 1.82 15.43
CA ILE A 297 -16.77 2.06 14.06
C ILE A 297 -17.99 2.38 13.19
N THR A 298 -18.07 3.61 12.71
CA THR A 298 -19.15 4.01 11.80
C THR A 298 -18.96 3.31 10.45
N SER A 299 -19.87 2.41 10.08
CA SER A 299 -19.69 1.55 8.91
C SER A 299 -20.77 1.77 7.85
N PHE A 300 -20.42 1.65 6.57
CA PHE A 300 -21.36 1.74 5.45
C PHE A 300 -21.03 0.69 4.38
N ALA A 301 -22.07 0.13 3.78
CA ALA A 301 -21.94 -0.78 2.65
C ALA A 301 -21.96 0.02 1.33
N ALA A 302 -21.00 -0.25 0.45
CA ALA A 302 -20.88 0.37 -0.87
C ALA A 302 -20.17 -0.59 -1.84
N PRO A 303 -20.33 -0.45 -3.17
CA PRO A 303 -19.60 -1.30 -4.11
C PRO A 303 -18.07 -1.09 -4.02
N LEU A 304 -17.31 -2.13 -3.62
CA LEU A 304 -15.85 -2.00 -3.44
C LEU A 304 -15.02 -2.47 -4.64
N TRP A 305 -15.65 -3.04 -5.67
CA TRP A 305 -14.95 -3.57 -6.84
C TRP A 305 -14.33 -2.49 -7.75
N MET A 306 -13.01 -2.27 -7.63
CA MET A 306 -12.18 -1.41 -8.49
C MET A 306 -11.84 -2.08 -9.83
N ARG A 307 -12.85 -2.24 -10.70
CA ARG A 307 -12.72 -2.87 -12.03
C ARG A 307 -12.08 -1.96 -13.07
N ASP A 308 -12.35 -0.67 -12.94
CA ASP A 308 -11.94 0.38 -13.86
C ASP A 308 -11.71 1.69 -13.10
N LEU A 309 -11.37 2.75 -13.82
CA LEU A 309 -11.12 4.06 -13.23
C LEU A 309 -12.35 4.64 -12.52
N GLU A 310 -13.54 4.48 -13.13
CA GLU A 310 -14.78 5.06 -12.65
C GLU A 310 -15.24 4.42 -11.32
N THR A 311 -15.21 3.09 -11.25
CA THR A 311 -15.51 2.35 -10.03
C THR A 311 -14.52 2.65 -8.92
N SER A 312 -13.24 2.85 -9.25
CA SER A 312 -12.22 3.28 -8.27
C SER A 312 -12.47 4.71 -7.78
N ALA A 313 -12.90 5.62 -8.66
CA ALA A 313 -13.21 7.00 -8.31
C ALA A 313 -14.46 7.10 -7.42
N ARG A 314 -15.52 6.33 -7.73
CA ARG A 314 -16.71 6.24 -6.88
C ARG A 314 -16.37 5.72 -5.48
N LEU A 315 -15.59 4.65 -5.38
CA LEU A 315 -15.15 4.12 -4.09
C LEU A 315 -14.38 5.16 -3.27
N ALA A 316 -13.46 5.90 -3.92
CA ALA A 316 -12.73 6.97 -3.24
C ALA A 316 -13.64 8.13 -2.81
N ALA A 317 -14.67 8.46 -3.61
CA ALA A 317 -15.68 9.45 -3.27
C ALA A 317 -16.49 9.03 -2.03
N ASP A 318 -16.91 7.76 -1.95
CA ASP A 318 -17.64 7.21 -0.81
C ASP A 318 -16.78 7.27 0.47
N ALA A 319 -15.49 6.96 0.38
CA ALA A 319 -14.56 7.04 1.51
C ALA A 319 -14.39 8.49 2.00
N LEU A 320 -14.25 9.46 1.09
CA LEU A 320 -14.16 10.88 1.43
C LEU A 320 -15.47 11.45 1.98
N SER A 321 -16.62 11.01 1.45
CA SER A 321 -17.93 11.40 1.94
C SER A 321 -18.12 10.97 3.40
N LEU A 322 -17.66 9.76 3.71
CA LEU A 322 -17.68 9.21 5.06
C LEU A 322 -16.74 9.97 6.02
N ALA A 323 -15.61 10.45 5.54
CA ALA A 323 -14.69 11.31 6.30
C ALA A 323 -15.27 12.69 6.65
N ARG A 324 -16.39 13.11 6.07
CA ARG A 324 -17.02 14.43 6.32
C ARG A 324 -18.20 14.38 7.29
N ARG A 325 -18.56 13.19 7.79
CA ARG A 325 -19.69 12.97 8.70
C ARG A 325 -19.24 13.02 10.16
#